data_AF-A0A550GPI4-F1
#
_entry.id   AF-A0A550GPI4-F1
#
_cell.length_a   1.000
_cell.length_b   1.000
_cell.length_c   1.000
_cell.angle_alpha   90.00
_cell.angle_beta   90.00
_cell.angle_gamma   90.00
#
_symmetry.space_group_name_H-M   'P 1'
#
loop_
_entity.id
_entity.type
_entity.pdbx_description
1 polymer ?
#
loop_
_entity_poly.entity_id
_entity_poly.type
_entity_poly.pdbx_seq_one_letter_code
_entity_poly.pdbx_strand_id
1 'polypeptide(L)'
;MKSVFLDRYRRLGHELTGEEETSRSLRVNTLKAEPGWLLERLEGLGASLRKIGYLRDGYTIEESPFSLGASFEYLLGYYTLQEAASQFPVESLEPRQGEAVLDMCAAPGVKTTQLAAHMENRGAVVAVDVDRGRLYALENNLERCGVENCVDYHSDVNELDLGEIRFDRVLLDAPCSGNYVVDVG
;
A
#
# COMPACT_ATOMS: atom_id res chain seq x y z
N MET A 1 21.47 -14.91 9.43
CA MET A 1 20.68 -14.10 8.47
C MET A 1 20.83 -12.60 8.74
N LYS A 2 20.58 -12.13 9.98
CA LYS A 2 20.85 -10.75 10.48
C LYS A 2 22.23 -10.18 10.10
N SER A 3 23.31 -10.95 10.28
CA SER A 3 24.68 -10.53 9.93
C SER A 3 24.90 -10.27 8.43
N VAL A 4 24.27 -11.05 7.55
CA VAL A 4 24.43 -10.92 6.09
C VAL A 4 23.84 -9.59 5.60
N PHE A 5 22.69 -9.18 6.14
CA PHE A 5 22.06 -7.90 5.82
C PHE A 5 22.85 -6.72 6.38
N LEU A 6 23.24 -6.77 7.66
CA LEU A 6 24.04 -5.71 8.28
C LEU A 6 25.38 -5.50 7.55
N ASP A 7 26.05 -6.59 7.16
CA ASP A 7 27.29 -6.48 6.37
C ASP A 7 27.04 -5.95 4.96
N ARG A 8 25.91 -6.27 4.33
CA ARG A 8 25.54 -5.69 3.03
C ARG A 8 25.35 -4.18 3.13
N TYR A 9 24.65 -3.69 4.15
CA TYR A 9 24.44 -2.25 4.35
C TYR A 9 25.73 -1.52 4.76
N ARG A 10 26.58 -2.13 5.59
CA ARG A 10 27.92 -1.61 5.89
C ARG A 10 28.79 -1.43 4.65
N ARG A 11 28.76 -2.40 3.72
CA ARG A 11 29.46 -2.30 2.42
C ARG A 11 28.94 -1.16 1.55
N LEU A 12 27.68 -0.76 1.74
CA LEU A 12 27.06 0.40 1.08
C LEU A 12 27.30 1.72 1.83
N GLY A 13 28.09 1.70 2.92
CA GLY A 13 28.44 2.88 3.71
C GLY A 13 27.44 3.23 4.82
N HIS A 14 26.51 2.34 5.14
CA HIS A 14 25.53 2.55 6.20
C HIS A 14 25.94 1.85 7.51
N GLU A 15 25.84 2.56 8.63
CA GLU A 15 26.00 2.00 9.96
C GLU A 15 24.62 1.66 10.54
N LEU A 16 24.12 0.46 10.22
CA LEU A 16 22.88 -0.04 10.83
C LEU A 16 23.22 -0.83 12.09
N THR A 17 22.51 -0.55 13.18
CA THR A 17 22.62 -1.27 14.45
C THR A 17 21.84 -2.58 14.44
N GLY A 18 20.84 -2.66 13.56
CA GLY A 18 19.87 -3.75 13.53
C GLY A 18 18.73 -3.59 14.54
N GLU A 19 18.70 -2.46 15.25
CA GLU A 19 17.62 -2.05 16.18
C GLU A 19 16.80 -0.87 15.62
N GLU A 20 17.00 -0.53 14.34
CA GLU A 20 16.26 0.55 13.70
C GLU A 20 14.77 0.23 13.66
N GLU A 21 13.94 1.09 14.24
CA GLU A 21 12.48 1.04 14.08
C GLU A 21 12.10 1.72 12.77
N THR A 22 11.34 1.01 11.91
CA THR A 22 10.76 1.66 10.73
C THR A 22 9.71 2.65 11.17
N SER A 23 9.84 3.90 10.72
CA SER A 23 8.83 4.91 10.97
C SER A 23 7.49 4.43 10.41
N ARG A 24 6.49 4.32 11.30
CA ARG A 24 5.12 3.96 10.90
C ARG A 24 4.55 5.06 10.02
N SER A 25 3.81 4.67 9.00
CA SER A 25 3.15 5.61 8.10
C SER A 25 1.77 5.14 7.69
N LEU A 26 0.96 6.09 7.25
CA LEU A 26 -0.34 5.85 6.65
C LEU A 26 -0.45 6.54 5.31
N ARG A 27 -1.44 6.12 4.53
CA ARG A 27 -1.85 6.74 3.29
C ARG A 27 -3.31 7.15 3.40
N VAL A 28 -3.62 8.41 3.13
CA VAL A 28 -5.00 8.88 3.03
C VAL A 28 -5.67 8.20 1.82
N ASN A 29 -6.92 7.78 2.00
CA ASN A 29 -7.74 7.26 0.92
C ASN A 29 -8.62 8.38 0.36
N THR A 30 -8.15 9.00 -0.73
CA THR A 30 -8.81 10.12 -1.40
C THR A 30 -10.16 9.77 -2.02
N LEU A 31 -10.51 8.48 -2.16
CA LEU A 31 -11.85 8.05 -2.56
C LEU A 31 -12.91 8.31 -1.48
N LYS A 32 -12.51 8.38 -0.20
CA LYS A 32 -13.45 8.44 0.94
C LYS A 32 -13.24 9.63 1.86
N ALA A 33 -12.08 10.28 1.81
CA ALA A 33 -11.77 11.41 2.66
C ALA A 33 -10.87 12.42 1.95
N GLU A 34 -11.12 13.69 2.19
CA GLU A 34 -10.20 14.77 1.82
C GLU A 34 -9.03 14.80 2.83
N PRO A 35 -7.77 14.93 2.37
CA PRO A 35 -6.60 14.92 3.26
C PRO A 35 -6.65 15.94 4.40
N GLY A 36 -6.95 17.20 4.14
CA GLY A 36 -7.02 18.25 5.15
C GLY A 36 -8.01 17.91 6.26
N TRP A 37 -9.23 17.53 5.90
CA TRP A 37 -10.26 17.11 6.84
C TRP A 37 -9.82 15.92 7.71
N LEU A 38 -9.20 14.90 7.12
CA LEU A 38 -8.77 13.72 7.87
C LEU A 38 -7.63 14.06 8.84
N LEU A 39 -6.68 14.91 8.42
CA LEU A 39 -5.60 15.38 9.28
C LEU A 39 -6.15 16.14 10.49
N GLU A 40 -7.03 17.13 10.27
CA GLU A 40 -7.68 17.87 11.36
C GLU A 40 -8.45 16.94 12.31
N ARG A 41 -9.14 15.94 11.76
CA ARG A 41 -9.88 14.95 12.55
C ARG A 41 -8.95 14.12 13.43
N LEU A 42 -7.84 13.62 12.89
CA LEU A 42 -6.88 12.80 13.64
C LEU A 42 -6.10 13.63 14.67
N GLU A 43 -5.76 14.88 14.34
CA GLU A 43 -5.18 15.84 15.28
C GLU A 43 -6.12 16.15 16.44
N GLY A 44 -7.42 16.32 16.16
CA GLY A 44 -8.45 16.50 17.18
C GLY A 44 -8.60 15.30 18.13
N LEU A 45 -8.19 14.10 17.70
CA LEU A 45 -8.10 12.89 18.53
C LEU A 45 -6.73 12.73 19.21
N GLY A 46 -5.80 13.68 19.00
CA GLY A 46 -4.48 13.72 19.61
C GLY A 46 -3.38 13.01 18.82
N ALA A 47 -3.61 12.59 17.58
CA ALA A 47 -2.55 12.03 16.73
C ALA A 47 -1.76 13.15 16.02
N SER A 48 -0.44 12.97 15.90
CA SER A 48 0.45 13.86 15.13
C SER A 48 0.95 13.14 13.88
N LEU A 49 0.73 13.75 12.72
CA LEU A 49 1.11 13.23 11.41
C LEU A 49 1.97 14.24 10.66
N ARG A 50 3.05 13.76 10.03
CA ARG A 50 3.92 14.61 9.21
C ARG A 50 3.88 14.18 7.76
N LYS A 51 3.68 15.13 6.85
CA LYS A 51 3.66 14.87 5.40
C LYS A 51 4.97 14.26 4.91
N ILE A 52 4.87 13.23 4.08
CA ILE A 52 6.02 12.67 3.34
C ILE A 52 6.08 13.36 1.97
N GLY A 53 7.12 14.17 1.75
CA GLY A 53 7.17 15.08 0.59
C GLY A 53 7.19 14.42 -0.79
N TYR A 54 7.60 13.15 -0.88
CA TYR A 54 7.63 12.38 -2.13
C TYR A 54 6.41 11.46 -2.32
N LEU A 55 5.40 11.53 -1.46
CA LEU A 55 4.16 10.75 -1.57
C LEU A 55 2.96 11.68 -1.59
N ARG A 56 2.09 11.54 -2.60
CA ARG A 56 0.92 12.41 -2.79
C ARG A 56 -0.02 12.41 -1.59
N ASP A 57 -0.24 11.25 -0.97
CA ASP A 57 -1.18 11.04 0.13
C ASP A 57 -0.57 10.34 1.35
N GLY A 58 0.77 10.23 1.38
CA GLY A 58 1.51 9.56 2.46
C GLY A 58 1.89 10.49 3.62
N TYR A 59 1.77 9.98 4.84
CA TYR A 59 2.11 10.68 6.08
C TYR A 59 2.84 9.75 7.06
N THR A 60 3.91 10.24 7.67
CA THR A 60 4.57 9.60 8.81
C THR A 60 3.71 9.80 10.05
N ILE A 61 3.54 8.74 10.84
CA ILE A 61 2.88 8.79 12.13
C ILE A 61 3.94 9.11 13.17
N GLU A 62 3.92 10.32 13.72
CA GLU A 62 4.88 10.74 14.75
C GLU A 62 4.41 10.27 16.12
N GLU A 63 3.15 10.55 16.45
CA GLU A 63 2.55 10.17 17.73
C GLU A 63 1.06 9.83 17.55
N SER A 64 0.56 8.89 18.35
CA SER A 64 -0.89 8.63 18.45
C SER A 64 -1.22 8.00 19.81
N PRO A 65 -2.18 8.55 20.57
CA PRO A 65 -2.59 8.00 21.85
C PRO A 65 -3.56 6.81 21.71
N PHE A 66 -3.91 6.42 20.50
CA PHE A 66 -4.84 5.33 20.21
C PHE A 66 -4.29 4.40 19.11
N SER A 67 -4.91 3.23 18.96
CA SER A 67 -4.56 2.34 17.86
C SER A 67 -5.20 2.84 16.57
N LEU A 68 -4.38 3.40 15.66
CA LEU A 68 -4.84 3.82 14.34
C LEU A 68 -5.47 2.65 13.56
N GLY A 69 -4.91 1.44 13.66
CA GLY A 69 -5.47 0.25 13.00
C GLY A 69 -6.82 -0.22 13.55
N ALA A 70 -7.31 0.37 14.65
CA ALA A 70 -8.61 0.08 15.24
C ALA A 70 -9.51 1.31 15.35
N SER A 71 -9.11 2.46 14.78
CA SER A 71 -9.90 3.69 14.82
C SER A 71 -11.10 3.60 13.88
N PHE A 72 -12.17 4.36 14.17
CA PHE A 72 -13.34 4.39 13.30
C PHE A 72 -12.99 4.85 11.88
N GLU A 73 -12.06 5.79 11.76
CA GLU A 73 -11.58 6.32 10.48
C GLU A 73 -10.88 5.25 9.64
N TYR A 74 -10.09 4.37 10.28
CA TYR A 74 -9.49 3.22 9.59
C TYR A 74 -10.55 2.21 9.16
N LEU A 75 -11.48 1.86 10.06
CA LEU A 75 -12.56 0.92 9.78
C LEU A 75 -13.50 1.42 8.67
N LEU A 76 -13.71 2.74 8.60
CA LEU A 76 -14.45 3.40 7.53
C LEU A 76 -13.62 3.58 6.26
N GLY A 77 -12.34 3.19 6.25
CA GLY A 77 -11.49 3.22 5.07
C GLY A 77 -11.00 4.60 4.66
N TYR A 78 -10.98 5.59 5.56
CA TYR A 78 -10.47 6.94 5.26
C TYR A 78 -8.95 6.96 5.08
N TYR A 79 -8.25 5.97 5.62
CA TYR A 79 -6.84 5.74 5.36
C TYR A 79 -6.49 4.26 5.45
N THR A 80 -5.29 3.95 5.01
CA THR A 80 -4.67 2.62 5.17
C THR A 80 -3.31 2.77 5.84
N LEU A 81 -3.01 1.90 6.80
CA LEU A 81 -1.67 1.79 7.37
C LEU A 81 -0.77 1.13 6.32
N GLN A 82 0.25 1.84 5.87
CA GLN A 82 1.12 1.39 4.80
C GLN A 82 2.46 2.09 4.92
N GLU A 83 3.54 1.31 4.93
CA GLU A 83 4.90 1.83 4.94
C GLU A 83 5.18 2.75 3.75
N ALA A 84 5.96 3.82 3.97
CA ALA A 84 6.30 4.80 2.93
C ALA A 84 6.95 4.15 1.71
N ALA A 85 7.84 3.17 1.92
CA ALA A 85 8.48 2.42 0.84
C ALA A 85 7.46 1.60 0.03
N SER A 86 6.42 1.07 0.67
CA SER A 86 5.34 0.32 0.00
C SER A 86 4.40 1.24 -0.81
N GLN A 87 4.36 2.53 -0.51
CA GLN A 87 3.56 3.51 -1.27
C GLN A 87 4.24 3.97 -2.57
N PHE A 88 5.58 3.93 -2.60
CA PHE A 88 6.39 4.51 -3.67
C PHE A 88 6.22 3.85 -5.04
N PRO A 89 6.09 2.51 -5.19
CA PRO A 89 5.92 1.89 -6.50
C PRO A 89 4.72 2.43 -7.27
N VAL A 90 3.58 2.62 -6.60
CA VAL A 90 2.38 3.20 -7.22
C VAL A 90 2.55 4.68 -7.51
N GLU A 91 3.26 5.41 -6.63
CA GLU A 91 3.57 6.81 -6.87
C GLU A 91 4.43 6.98 -8.13
N SER A 92 5.45 6.15 -8.30
CA SER A 92 6.31 6.14 -9.49
C SER A 92 5.61 5.60 -10.74
N LEU A 93 4.61 4.72 -10.58
CA LEU A 93 3.85 4.18 -11.70
C LEU A 93 2.91 5.24 -12.30
N GLU A 94 2.46 6.22 -11.52
CA GLU A 94 1.59 7.32 -11.95
C GLU A 94 0.37 6.88 -12.78
N PRO A 95 -0.49 5.96 -12.29
CA PRO A 95 -1.67 5.53 -13.01
C PRO A 95 -2.63 6.71 -13.23
N ARG A 96 -3.23 6.77 -14.41
CA ARG A 96 -4.14 7.84 -14.81
C ARG A 96 -5.57 7.34 -14.86
N GLN A 97 -6.51 8.26 -14.67
CA GLN A 97 -7.93 7.99 -14.81
C GLN A 97 -8.23 7.40 -16.19
N GLY A 98 -9.00 6.31 -16.23
CA GLY A 98 -9.43 5.67 -17.47
C GLY A 98 -8.46 4.65 -18.07
N GLU A 99 -7.23 4.52 -17.54
CA GLU A 99 -6.28 3.49 -17.95
C GLU A 99 -6.72 2.09 -17.47
N ALA A 100 -6.23 1.06 -18.16
CA ALA A 100 -6.27 -0.32 -17.69
C ALA A 100 -4.94 -0.68 -17.02
N VAL A 101 -4.99 -1.06 -15.74
CA VAL A 101 -3.80 -1.35 -14.92
C VAL A 101 -3.86 -2.78 -14.39
N LEU A 102 -2.73 -3.51 -14.48
CA LEU A 102 -2.57 -4.85 -13.91
C LEU A 102 -1.72 -4.80 -12.64
N ASP A 103 -2.20 -5.40 -11.54
CA ASP A 103 -1.45 -5.65 -10.31
C ASP A 103 -1.21 -7.16 -10.18
N MET A 104 0.04 -7.59 -10.38
CA MET A 104 0.40 -9.00 -10.58
C MET A 104 0.60 -9.81 -9.28
N CYS A 105 0.69 -9.13 -8.13
CA CYS A 105 0.92 -9.73 -6.81
C CYS A 105 0.08 -8.97 -5.78
N ALA A 106 -1.22 -8.92 -6.03
CA ALA A 106 -2.06 -7.86 -5.49
C ALA A 106 -2.36 -8.01 -4.00
N ALA A 107 -2.44 -9.23 -3.46
CA ALA A 107 -2.88 -9.41 -2.09
C ALA A 107 -1.80 -8.95 -1.09
N PRO A 108 -2.14 -8.33 0.06
CA PRO A 108 -3.49 -8.15 0.61
C PRO A 108 -4.24 -6.89 0.10
N GLY A 109 -3.81 -6.25 -0.99
CA GLY A 109 -4.60 -5.22 -1.68
C GLY A 109 -4.23 -3.76 -1.35
N VAL A 110 -3.23 -3.52 -0.48
CA VAL A 110 -2.88 -2.15 -0.07
C VAL A 110 -2.36 -1.28 -1.22
N LYS A 111 -1.62 -1.86 -2.19
CA LYS A 111 -1.20 -1.15 -3.41
C LYS A 111 -2.32 -1.07 -4.43
N THR A 112 -3.13 -2.12 -4.56
CA THR A 112 -4.32 -2.15 -5.43
C THR A 112 -5.30 -1.04 -5.07
N THR A 113 -5.60 -0.83 -3.78
CA THR A 113 -6.42 0.30 -3.33
C THR A 113 -5.77 1.65 -3.59
N GLN A 114 -4.44 1.72 -3.66
CA GLN A 114 -3.71 2.94 -4.03
C GLN A 114 -3.89 3.25 -5.52
N LEU A 115 -3.78 2.23 -6.38
CA LEU A 115 -4.02 2.36 -7.81
C LEU A 115 -5.42 2.92 -8.06
N ALA A 116 -6.44 2.30 -7.44
CA ALA A 116 -7.83 2.74 -7.56
C ALA A 116 -8.04 4.19 -7.09
N ALA A 117 -7.40 4.59 -5.99
CA ALA A 117 -7.47 5.96 -5.48
C ALA A 117 -6.81 6.97 -6.42
N HIS A 118 -5.62 6.68 -6.95
CA HIS A 118 -4.94 7.53 -7.93
C HIS A 118 -5.69 7.63 -9.26
N MET A 119 -6.47 6.60 -9.60
CA MET A 119 -7.33 6.54 -10.78
C MET A 119 -8.73 7.10 -10.53
N GLU A 120 -9.04 7.58 -9.31
CA GLU A 120 -10.35 8.10 -8.91
C GLU A 120 -11.51 7.16 -9.25
N ASN A 121 -11.34 5.85 -9.04
CA ASN A 121 -12.30 4.80 -9.44
C ASN A 121 -12.70 4.85 -10.94
N ARG A 122 -11.85 5.39 -11.84
CA ARG A 122 -12.06 5.38 -13.29
C ARG A 122 -11.11 4.42 -14.00
N GLY A 123 -11.52 3.85 -15.12
CA GLY A 123 -10.73 2.82 -15.82
C GLY A 123 -10.92 1.45 -15.18
N ALA A 124 -9.88 0.61 -15.21
CA ALA A 124 -9.95 -0.73 -14.64
C ALA A 124 -8.63 -1.14 -13.99
N VAL A 125 -8.72 -1.78 -12.82
CA VAL A 125 -7.62 -2.44 -12.13
C VAL A 125 -7.88 -3.95 -12.14
N VAL A 126 -7.00 -4.73 -12.75
CA VAL A 126 -7.02 -6.18 -12.66
C VAL A 126 -6.02 -6.61 -11.61
N ALA A 127 -6.49 -7.22 -10.54
CA ALA A 127 -5.68 -7.62 -9.39
C ALA A 127 -5.53 -9.14 -9.36
N VAL A 128 -4.30 -9.65 -9.41
CA VAL A 128 -4.02 -11.08 -9.51
C VAL A 128 -3.21 -11.51 -8.30
N ASP A 129 -3.61 -12.61 -7.67
CA ASP A 129 -2.80 -13.29 -6.66
C ASP A 129 -3.02 -14.80 -6.74
N VAL A 130 -1.97 -15.56 -6.46
CA VAL A 130 -1.98 -17.03 -6.48
C VAL A 130 -2.52 -17.61 -5.17
N ASP A 131 -2.50 -16.84 -4.08
CA ASP A 131 -2.96 -17.28 -2.78
C ASP A 131 -4.41 -16.90 -2.53
N ARG A 132 -5.30 -17.89 -2.66
CA ARG A 132 -6.74 -17.74 -2.37
C ARG A 132 -7.05 -17.24 -0.96
N GLY A 133 -6.25 -17.61 0.03
CA GLY A 133 -6.45 -17.15 1.41
C GLY A 133 -6.17 -15.67 1.55
N ARG A 134 -5.16 -15.16 0.85
CA ARG A 134 -4.80 -13.74 0.84
C ARG A 134 -5.76 -12.89 0.00
N LEU A 135 -6.43 -13.46 -0.99
CA LEU A 135 -7.47 -12.76 -1.77
C LEU A 135 -8.63 -12.28 -0.90
N TYR A 136 -9.04 -13.03 0.13
CA TYR A 136 -10.05 -12.52 1.07
C TYR A 136 -9.62 -11.21 1.74
N ALA A 137 -8.33 -11.06 2.07
CA ALA A 137 -7.82 -9.81 2.64
C ALA A 137 -7.84 -8.67 1.60
N LEU A 138 -7.59 -8.99 0.34
CA LEU A 138 -7.71 -8.05 -0.78
C LEU A 138 -9.17 -7.58 -0.94
N GLU A 139 -10.13 -8.50 -1.06
CA GLU A 139 -11.57 -8.20 -1.17
C GLU A 139 -12.02 -7.28 -0.03
N ASN A 140 -11.69 -7.63 1.23
CA ASN A 140 -12.02 -6.81 2.39
C ASN A 140 -11.42 -5.40 2.31
N ASN A 141 -10.18 -5.26 1.81
CA ASN A 141 -9.55 -3.95 1.65
C ASN A 141 -10.18 -3.15 0.51
N LEU A 142 -10.54 -3.79 -0.61
CA LEU A 142 -11.25 -3.14 -1.71
C LEU A 142 -12.59 -2.58 -1.22
N GLU A 143 -13.40 -3.40 -0.54
CA GLU A 143 -14.69 -2.98 0.02
C GLU A 143 -14.53 -1.87 1.05
N ARG A 144 -13.65 -2.05 2.04
CA ARG A 144 -13.39 -1.05 3.09
C ARG A 144 -12.98 0.28 2.48
N CYS A 145 -12.08 0.26 1.49
CA CYS A 145 -11.57 1.46 0.83
C CYS A 145 -12.50 2.01 -0.26
N GLY A 146 -13.64 1.39 -0.54
CA GLY A 146 -14.61 1.88 -1.53
C GLY A 146 -14.07 1.84 -2.96
N VAL A 147 -13.30 0.80 -3.27
CA VAL A 147 -12.80 0.57 -4.63
C VAL A 147 -13.92 -0.03 -5.48
N GLU A 148 -14.20 0.61 -6.62
CA GLU A 148 -15.29 0.22 -7.51
C GLU A 148 -14.81 -0.23 -8.90
N ASN A 149 -13.56 0.10 -9.25
CA ASN A 149 -12.99 -0.16 -10.57
C ASN A 149 -12.01 -1.35 -10.60
N CYS A 150 -12.12 -2.28 -9.65
CA CYS A 150 -11.20 -3.42 -9.55
C CYS A 150 -11.92 -4.75 -9.76
N VAL A 151 -11.26 -5.65 -10.49
CA VAL A 151 -11.62 -7.06 -10.58
C VAL A 151 -10.43 -7.87 -10.06
N ASP A 152 -10.69 -8.76 -9.10
CA ASP A 152 -9.70 -9.68 -8.58
C ASP A 152 -9.76 -11.05 -9.27
N TYR A 153 -8.61 -11.69 -9.42
CA TYR A 153 -8.48 -12.94 -10.15
C TYR A 153 -7.52 -13.88 -9.42
N HIS A 154 -8.00 -15.07 -9.07
CA HIS A 154 -7.21 -16.13 -8.46
C HIS A 154 -6.50 -16.95 -9.55
N SER A 155 -5.22 -16.68 -9.77
CA SER A 155 -4.41 -17.38 -10.78
C SER A 155 -2.92 -17.22 -10.48
N ASP A 156 -2.11 -18.16 -10.99
CA ASP A 156 -0.70 -17.87 -11.21
C ASP A 156 -0.59 -16.87 -12.37
N VAL A 157 0.19 -15.82 -12.19
CA VAL A 157 0.36 -14.77 -13.21
C VAL A 157 1.08 -15.29 -14.46
N ASN A 158 1.88 -16.36 -14.33
CA ASN A 158 2.54 -17.01 -15.46
C ASN A 158 1.57 -17.83 -16.34
N GLU A 159 0.44 -18.24 -15.77
CA GLU A 159 -0.61 -19.02 -16.44
C GLU A 159 -1.82 -18.15 -16.83
N LEU A 160 -1.74 -16.85 -16.55
CA LEU A 160 -2.84 -15.93 -16.72
C LEU A 160 -3.08 -15.62 -18.20
N ASP A 161 -4.17 -16.16 -18.74
CA ASP A 161 -4.68 -15.80 -20.07
C ASP A 161 -5.73 -14.69 -19.94
N LEU A 162 -5.30 -13.45 -20.18
CA LEU A 162 -6.18 -12.29 -20.23
C LEU A 162 -6.69 -11.99 -21.66
N GLY A 163 -6.50 -12.93 -22.59
CA GLY A 163 -6.84 -12.73 -24.00
C GLY A 163 -6.10 -11.54 -24.62
N GLU A 164 -6.81 -10.73 -25.41
CA GLU A 164 -6.25 -9.56 -26.09
C GLU A 164 -6.24 -8.28 -25.24
N ILE A 165 -6.48 -8.37 -23.92
CA ILE A 165 -6.47 -7.21 -23.04
C ILE A 165 -5.08 -6.56 -23.04
N ARG A 166 -5.04 -5.25 -23.32
CA ARG A 166 -3.84 -4.43 -23.23
C ARG A 166 -3.92 -3.59 -21.96
N PHE A 167 -2.84 -3.61 -21.19
CA PHE A 167 -2.67 -2.76 -20.02
C PHE A 167 -1.80 -1.56 -20.38
N ASP A 168 -2.23 -0.38 -19.96
CA ASP A 168 -1.42 0.83 -20.05
C ASP A 168 -0.27 0.79 -19.04
N ARG A 169 -0.50 0.13 -17.90
CA ARG A 169 0.47 0.00 -16.80
C ARG A 169 0.40 -1.36 -16.14
N VAL A 170 1.55 -1.81 -15.66
CA VAL A 170 1.67 -3.06 -14.89
C VAL A 170 2.47 -2.79 -13.63
N LEU A 171 1.91 -3.16 -12.49
CA LEU A 171 2.57 -3.20 -11.20
C LEU A 171 2.97 -4.64 -10.89
N LEU A 172 4.27 -4.89 -10.77
CA LEU A 172 4.82 -6.14 -10.27
C LEU A 172 5.59 -5.86 -8.98
N ASP A 173 4.89 -5.93 -7.86
CA ASP A 173 5.50 -5.92 -6.53
C ASP A 173 5.71 -7.37 -6.08
N ALA A 174 6.77 -7.99 -6.59
CA ALA A 174 7.06 -9.38 -6.28
C ALA A 174 7.29 -9.57 -4.77
N PRO A 175 6.81 -10.68 -4.17
CA PRO A 175 7.06 -10.97 -2.77
C PRO A 175 8.56 -10.95 -2.50
N CYS A 176 9.00 -9.97 -1.71
CA CYS A 176 10.40 -9.86 -1.33
C CYS A 176 10.74 -11.03 -0.40
N SER A 177 11.89 -11.66 -0.61
CA SER A 177 12.39 -12.79 0.18
C SER A 177 12.88 -12.38 1.58
N GLY A 178 12.14 -11.48 2.24
CA GLY A 178 12.34 -11.08 3.62
C GLY A 178 12.73 -9.60 3.76
N ASN A 179 11.84 -8.84 4.39
CA ASN A 179 12.19 -7.59 5.03
C ASN A 179 12.73 -7.93 6.42
N TYR A 180 14.02 -7.65 6.64
CA TYR A 180 14.72 -7.85 7.90
C TYR A 180 13.97 -7.28 9.14
N VAL A 181 13.14 -6.26 8.95
CA VAL A 181 12.43 -5.56 10.04
C VAL A 181 11.20 -6.34 10.53
N VAL A 182 10.61 -7.22 9.72
CA VAL A 182 9.41 -8.01 10.08
C VAL A 182 9.69 -9.49 10.35
N ASP A 183 10.78 -10.06 9.84
CA ASP A 183 11.11 -11.49 9.99
C ASP A 183 11.94 -11.82 11.25
N VAL A 184 12.01 -10.91 12.22
CA VAL A 184 12.70 -11.12 13.51
C VAL A 184 11.77 -10.75 14.67
N GLY A 185 10.57 -11.33 14.66
CA GLY A 185 9.63 -11.35 15.79
C GLY A 185 9.37 -12.78 16.22
#